data_AF-B2I906-F1
#
_entry.id   AF-B2I906-F1
#
_cell.length_a   1.000
_cell.length_b   1.000
_cell.length_c   1.000
_cell.angle_alpha   90.00
_cell.angle_beta   90.00
_cell.angle_gamma   90.00
#
_symmetry.space_group_name_H-M   'P 1'
#
loop_
_entity.id
_entity.type
_entity.pdbx_description
1 polymer ?
#
loop_
_entity_poly.entity_id
_entity_poly.type
_entity_poly.pdbx_seq_one_letter_code
_entity_poly.pdbx_strand_id
1 'polypeptide(L)'
;MVANPAHLKDGGIFLDGWKTGQPDKQAAAFVYYPGETGRVYAAYYNGRQIFHFGVNASQIHPAIQVWTKRFLPPSAVISHAKERSAADPRSLMKRRTMSNEPSPEEQDKLRQLAATIWQPWIVNYWDMNATVGNILATVTGEILKCSIAYSFVPQQILNPFLKPLWKDRWKLVVQYFAQIIWENYKISQNQRYQSCIYVAAANWRSPIEMASAGI
;
A
#
# COMPACT_ATOMS: atom_id res chain seq x y z
N MET A 1 10.73 -9.08 -8.51
CA MET A 1 9.70 -8.08 -8.82
C MET A 1 9.78 -6.97 -7.78
N VAL A 2 9.37 -5.75 -8.12
CA VAL A 2 9.43 -4.58 -7.23
C VAL A 2 8.06 -3.90 -7.27
N ALA A 3 7.54 -3.49 -6.11
CA ALA A 3 6.32 -2.72 -6.01
C ALA A 3 6.53 -1.26 -6.44
N ASN A 4 5.42 -0.52 -6.55
CA ASN A 4 5.51 0.93 -6.73
C ASN A 4 6.16 1.58 -5.50
N PRO A 5 7.09 2.53 -5.69
CA PRO A 5 7.65 3.29 -4.59
C PRO A 5 6.57 4.03 -3.80
N ALA A 6 6.65 3.97 -2.47
CA ALA A 6 5.78 4.74 -1.59
C ALA A 6 6.56 5.93 -1.01
N HIS A 7 6.06 7.14 -1.27
CA HIS A 7 6.58 8.34 -0.63
C HIS A 7 6.00 8.45 0.78
N LEU A 8 6.88 8.44 1.77
CA LEU A 8 6.53 8.62 3.18
C LEU A 8 6.39 10.12 3.49
N LYS A 9 5.55 10.45 4.46
CA LYS A 9 5.26 11.82 4.90
C LYS A 9 6.47 12.53 5.50
N ASP A 10 7.43 11.77 6.04
CA ASP A 10 8.67 12.28 6.59
C ASP A 10 9.78 12.48 5.53
N GLY A 11 9.44 12.30 4.24
CA GLY A 11 10.34 12.50 3.11
C GLY A 11 11.10 11.23 2.68
N GLY A 12 10.91 10.10 3.37
CA GLY A 12 11.48 8.82 2.96
C GLY A 12 10.81 8.25 1.71
N ILE A 13 11.55 7.40 0.99
CA ILE A 13 11.02 6.60 -0.13
C ILE A 13 11.11 5.13 0.30
N PHE A 14 9.95 4.49 0.46
CA PHE A 14 9.85 3.07 0.72
C PHE A 14 9.75 2.29 -0.60
N LEU A 15 10.52 1.22 -0.70
CA LEU A 15 10.53 0.26 -1.80
C LEU A 15 10.45 -1.14 -1.19
N ASP A 16 9.64 -2.01 -1.76
CA ASP A 16 9.77 -3.44 -1.51
C ASP A 16 9.74 -4.26 -2.79
N GLY A 17 10.29 -5.46 -2.68
CA GLY A 17 10.34 -6.40 -3.76
C GLY A 17 10.34 -7.82 -3.22
N TRP A 18 10.08 -8.76 -4.12
CA TRP A 18 10.00 -10.17 -3.77
C TRP A 18 10.57 -11.05 -4.87
N LYS A 19 10.93 -12.26 -4.47
CA LYS A 19 11.30 -13.33 -5.39
C LYS A 19 10.09 -13.70 -6.25
N THR A 20 10.33 -13.92 -7.54
CA THR A 20 9.28 -14.25 -8.50
C THR A 20 8.41 -15.42 -8.01
N GLY A 21 7.09 -15.21 -8.01
CA GLY A 21 6.10 -16.18 -7.53
C GLY A 21 6.05 -16.39 -6.02
N GLN A 22 6.79 -15.59 -5.23
CA GLN A 22 6.92 -15.78 -3.77
C GLN A 22 6.77 -14.48 -2.95
N PRO A 23 5.75 -13.63 -3.21
CA PRO A 23 5.56 -12.35 -2.52
C PRO A 23 5.45 -12.48 -0.99
N ASP A 24 4.81 -13.56 -0.51
CA ASP A 24 4.58 -13.77 0.92
C ASP A 24 5.61 -14.69 1.58
N LYS A 25 6.66 -15.09 0.85
CA LYS A 25 7.67 -16.05 1.33
C LYS A 25 9.08 -15.50 1.28
N GLN A 26 9.41 -14.68 0.28
CA GLN A 26 10.74 -14.11 0.15
C GLN A 26 10.64 -12.69 -0.37
N ALA A 27 10.77 -11.73 0.54
CA ALA A 27 10.59 -10.32 0.24
C ALA A 27 11.65 -9.48 0.94
N ALA A 28 11.99 -8.35 0.34
CA ALA A 28 12.90 -7.35 0.89
C ALA A 28 12.21 -5.99 0.86
N ALA A 29 12.46 -5.18 1.89
CA ALA A 29 12.02 -3.80 1.98
C ALA A 29 13.23 -2.88 2.18
N PHE A 30 13.11 -1.67 1.70
CA PHE A 30 14.13 -0.64 1.72
C PHE A 30 13.49 0.72 1.93
N VAL A 31 14.07 1.54 2.80
CA VAL A 31 13.68 2.94 2.99
C VAL A 31 14.89 3.80 2.77
N TYR A 32 14.75 4.80 1.91
CA TYR A 32 15.80 5.74 1.57
C TYR A 32 15.36 7.17 1.80
N TYR A 33 16.20 7.93 2.49
CA TYR A 33 16.02 9.37 2.66
C TYR A 33 16.96 10.12 1.72
N PRO A 34 16.46 10.70 0.61
CA PRO A 34 17.28 11.54 -0.26
C PRO A 34 17.72 12.80 0.48
N GLY A 35 19.03 13.04 0.58
CA GLY A 35 19.64 14.18 1.28
C GLY A 35 21.10 13.91 1.67
N GLU A 36 21.77 14.87 2.32
CA GLU A 36 23.21 14.80 2.64
C GLU A 36 23.61 13.57 3.49
N THR A 37 22.69 13.05 4.31
CA THR A 37 22.97 11.92 5.21
C THR A 37 22.76 10.55 4.56
N GLY A 38 22.08 10.46 3.41
CA GLY A 38 21.84 9.22 2.67
C GLY A 38 21.31 8.06 3.54
N ARG A 39 20.46 8.35 4.53
CA ARG A 39 20.04 7.34 5.53
C ARG A 39 19.24 6.24 4.86
N VAL A 40 19.59 5.01 5.19
CA VAL A 40 19.01 3.79 4.64
C VAL A 40 18.58 2.86 5.76
N TYR A 41 17.41 2.27 5.56
CA TYR A 41 16.92 1.13 6.33
C TYR A 41 16.56 0.01 5.35
N ALA A 42 16.85 -1.23 5.72
CA ALA A 42 16.53 -2.38 4.89
C ALA A 42 16.01 -3.52 5.76
N ALA A 43 15.18 -4.38 5.19
CA ALA A 43 14.79 -5.63 5.81
C ALA A 43 14.62 -6.72 4.76
N TYR A 44 14.80 -7.97 5.17
CA TYR A 44 14.61 -9.15 4.36
C TYR A 44 13.86 -10.22 5.14
N TYR A 45 12.83 -10.77 4.52
CA TYR A 45 12.08 -11.91 5.01
C TYR A 45 12.42 -13.15 4.17
N ASN A 46 12.84 -14.22 4.82
CA ASN A 46 13.26 -15.47 4.16
C ASN A 46 12.20 -16.59 4.17
N GLY A 47 11.00 -16.30 4.68
CA GLY A 47 9.93 -17.30 4.82
C GLY A 47 9.77 -17.84 6.24
N ARG A 48 10.65 -17.43 7.16
CA ARG A 48 10.63 -17.82 8.57
C ARG A 48 10.93 -16.67 9.52
N GLN A 49 11.89 -15.82 9.15
CA GLN A 49 12.44 -14.77 9.99
C GLN A 49 12.62 -13.49 9.20
N ILE A 50 12.55 -12.37 9.91
CA ILE A 50 12.84 -11.04 9.37
C ILE A 50 14.17 -10.56 9.91
N PHE A 51 15.07 -10.23 8.99
CA PHE A 51 16.35 -9.59 9.23
C PHE A 51 16.20 -8.10 8.88
N HIS A 52 16.75 -7.20 9.68
CA HIS A 52 16.73 -5.78 9.37
C HIS A 52 18.07 -5.10 9.65
N PHE A 53 18.30 -4.00 8.93
CA PHE A 53 19.53 -3.22 8.92
C PHE A 53 19.16 -1.73 8.87
N GLY A 54 19.93 -0.88 9.54
CA GLY A 54 19.68 0.55 9.54
C GLY A 54 20.72 1.33 10.32
N VAL A 55 20.66 2.66 10.24
CA VAL A 55 21.63 3.58 10.86
C VAL A 55 21.71 3.39 12.38
N ASN A 56 20.59 3.06 13.02
CA ASN A 56 20.48 2.71 14.44
C ASN A 56 19.78 1.34 14.57
N ALA A 57 20.53 0.26 14.43
CA ALA A 57 19.97 -1.08 14.22
C ALA A 57 19.33 -1.76 15.46
N SER A 58 18.98 -0.97 16.48
CA SER A 58 18.03 -1.33 17.54
C SER A 58 16.59 -0.96 17.19
N GLN A 59 16.36 0.02 16.29
CA GLN A 59 15.02 0.50 15.96
C GLN A 59 14.66 0.18 14.51
N ILE A 60 13.69 -0.73 14.34
CA ILE A 60 13.10 -1.02 13.04
C ILE A 60 12.35 0.23 12.57
N HIS A 61 12.61 0.65 11.34
CA HIS A 61 11.92 1.76 10.70
C HIS A 61 10.39 1.57 10.69
N PRO A 62 9.55 2.57 11.00
CA PRO A 62 8.09 2.42 11.03
C PRO A 62 7.48 1.83 9.75
N ALA A 63 7.95 2.26 8.58
CA ALA A 63 7.51 1.67 7.30
C ALA A 63 7.90 0.18 7.17
N ILE A 64 9.07 -0.22 7.66
CA ILE A 64 9.45 -1.64 7.70
C ILE A 64 8.54 -2.39 8.68
N GLN A 65 8.21 -1.82 9.84
CA GLN A 65 7.27 -2.43 10.80
C GLN A 65 5.86 -2.61 10.21
N VAL A 66 5.39 -1.69 9.37
CA VAL A 66 4.12 -1.86 8.65
C VAL A 66 4.23 -3.03 7.68
N TRP A 67 5.32 -3.09 6.91
CA TRP A 67 5.59 -4.16 5.95
C TRP A 67 5.74 -5.55 6.60
N THR A 68 6.35 -5.66 7.79
CA THR A 68 6.57 -6.94 8.47
C THR A 68 5.28 -7.65 8.88
N LYS A 69 4.20 -6.89 9.14
CA LYS A 69 2.89 -7.43 9.57
C LYS A 69 2.26 -8.42 8.58
N ARG A 70 2.74 -8.44 7.33
CA ARG A 70 2.30 -9.39 6.29
C ARG A 70 2.73 -10.83 6.56
N PHE A 71 3.89 -11.01 7.19
CA PHE A 71 4.60 -12.28 7.16
C PHE A 71 4.50 -13.03 8.48
N LEU A 72 4.65 -12.32 9.60
CA LEU A 72 4.82 -12.93 10.90
C LEU A 72 4.09 -12.12 11.98
N PRO A 73 3.69 -12.75 13.10
CA PRO A 73 3.32 -12.02 14.29
C PRO A 73 4.52 -11.17 14.79
N PRO A 74 4.27 -10.02 15.45
CA PRO A 74 5.33 -9.05 15.82
C PRO A 74 6.49 -9.60 16.65
N SER A 75 6.31 -10.72 17.35
CA SER A 75 7.29 -11.34 18.25
C SER A 75 8.44 -12.08 17.54
N ALA A 76 8.35 -12.30 16.23
CA ALA A 76 9.33 -13.10 15.48
C ALA A 76 10.40 -12.28 14.73
N VAL A 77 10.50 -10.97 15.00
CA VAL A 77 11.46 -10.08 14.34
C VAL A 77 12.79 -10.08 15.10
N ILE A 78 13.89 -10.45 14.42
CA ILE A 78 15.22 -10.56 15.03
C ILE A 78 16.07 -9.34 14.65
N SER A 79 16.63 -8.67 15.66
CA SER A 79 17.59 -7.57 15.48
C SER A 79 19.01 -8.10 15.37
N HIS A 80 19.73 -7.71 14.31
CA HIS A 80 21.16 -7.95 14.19
C HIS A 80 21.92 -6.61 14.17
N ALA A 81 22.26 -6.11 15.35
CA ALA A 81 23.31 -5.09 15.46
C ALA A 81 24.02 -5.06 16.80
N LYS A 82 25.32 -4.80 16.70
CA LYS A 82 26.26 -4.60 17.79
C LYS A 82 26.01 -3.24 18.44
N GLU A 83 25.76 -3.25 19.74
CA GLU A 83 25.36 -2.12 20.58
C GLU A 83 26.33 -0.92 20.53
N ARG A 84 25.79 0.29 20.28
CA ARG A 84 26.15 1.53 21.01
C ARG A 84 24.92 2.44 21.09
N SER A 85 24.58 2.83 22.32
CA SER A 85 23.34 3.51 22.70
C SER A 85 23.27 4.98 22.29
N ALA A 86 22.12 5.43 21.78
CA ALA A 86 21.66 6.81 21.83
C ALA A 86 20.12 6.88 21.72
N ALA A 87 19.54 7.93 22.31
CA ALA A 87 18.17 8.05 22.81
C ALA A 87 17.02 8.05 21.78
N ASP A 88 15.86 7.60 22.26
CA ASP A 88 14.56 7.49 21.58
C ASP A 88 13.92 8.85 21.19
N PRO A 89 13.40 9.01 19.96
CA PRO A 89 12.43 10.06 19.65
C PRO A 89 11.01 9.63 20.03
N ARG A 90 10.35 10.46 20.84
CA ARG A 90 8.95 10.32 21.27
C ARG A 90 7.97 10.29 20.08
N SER A 91 7.22 9.20 19.96
CA SER A 91 6.04 9.09 19.09
C SER A 91 4.81 9.74 19.75
N LEU A 92 4.35 10.85 19.19
CA LEU A 92 3.01 11.39 19.44
C LEU A 92 2.41 11.92 18.13
N MET A 93 1.94 11.04 17.26
CA MET A 93 1.06 11.44 16.16
C MET A 93 -0.39 11.52 16.66
N LYS A 94 -0.81 12.73 17.01
CA LYS A 94 -2.21 13.06 17.28
C LYS A 94 -2.97 13.11 15.94
N ARG A 95 -3.94 12.22 15.77
CA ARG A 95 -4.81 12.15 14.57
C ARG A 95 -5.58 13.47 14.44
N ARG A 96 -5.13 14.35 13.55
CA ARG A 96 -5.89 15.54 13.12
C ARG A 96 -6.98 15.06 12.17
N THR A 97 -8.24 15.22 12.56
CA THR A 97 -9.39 15.05 11.68
C THR A 97 -9.31 16.13 10.60
N MET A 98 -8.89 15.76 9.39
CA MET A 98 -8.91 16.65 8.23
C MET A 98 -10.30 16.64 7.60
N SER A 99 -10.78 17.81 7.16
CA SER A 99 -12.12 18.03 6.57
C SER A 99 -12.40 17.24 5.27
N ASN A 100 -11.42 16.50 4.73
CA ASN A 100 -11.54 15.73 3.48
C ASN A 100 -11.57 14.21 3.70
N GLU A 101 -11.66 13.75 4.94
CA GLU A 101 -11.73 12.33 5.24
C GLU A 101 -13.09 11.73 4.83
N PRO A 102 -13.11 10.48 4.30
CA PRO A 102 -14.36 9.78 3.99
C PRO A 102 -15.19 9.55 5.25
N SER A 103 -16.50 9.76 5.13
CA SER A 103 -17.48 9.39 6.16
C SER A 103 -17.52 7.87 6.39
N PRO A 104 -18.08 7.37 7.51
CA PRO A 104 -18.13 5.93 7.78
C PRO A 104 -18.74 5.09 6.64
N GLU A 105 -19.82 5.57 6.01
CA GLU A 105 -20.44 4.88 4.88
C GLU A 105 -19.51 4.83 3.66
N GLU A 106 -18.79 5.92 3.39
CA GLU A 106 -17.81 5.98 2.30
C GLU A 106 -16.61 5.08 2.58
N GLN A 107 -16.14 5.01 3.83
CA GLN A 107 -15.10 4.08 4.25
C GLN A 107 -15.51 2.62 4.02
N ASP A 108 -16.78 2.27 4.27
CA ASP A 108 -17.29 0.93 4.00
C ASP A 108 -17.33 0.61 2.50
N LYS A 109 -17.72 1.57 1.65
CA LYS A 109 -17.65 1.42 0.19
C LYS A 109 -16.20 1.23 -0.27
N LEU A 110 -15.27 2.04 0.22
CA LEU A 110 -13.84 1.90 -0.09
C LEU A 110 -13.30 0.54 0.37
N ARG A 111 -13.71 0.05 1.54
CA ARG A 111 -13.33 -1.25 2.08
C ARG A 111 -13.85 -2.40 1.22
N GLN A 112 -15.12 -2.34 0.81
CA GLN A 112 -15.70 -3.35 -0.09
C GLN A 112 -14.99 -3.38 -1.44
N LEU A 113 -14.65 -2.21 -1.99
CA LEU A 113 -13.86 -2.15 -3.22
C LEU A 113 -12.47 -2.75 -3.04
N ALA A 114 -11.76 -2.36 -1.97
CA ALA A 114 -10.45 -2.91 -1.66
C ALA A 114 -10.49 -4.45 -1.54
N ALA A 115 -11.57 -5.01 -0.98
CA ALA A 115 -11.78 -6.44 -0.88
C ALA A 115 -12.03 -7.17 -2.23
N THR A 116 -12.27 -6.44 -3.33
CA THR A 116 -12.30 -7.01 -4.69
C THR A 116 -10.92 -7.09 -5.33
N ILE A 117 -9.92 -6.39 -4.77
CA ILE A 117 -8.55 -6.30 -5.29
C ILE A 117 -7.60 -7.12 -4.41
N TRP A 118 -7.72 -6.97 -3.10
CA TRP A 118 -7.03 -7.74 -2.08
C TRP A 118 -7.99 -8.62 -1.30
N GLN A 119 -7.48 -9.63 -0.61
CA GLN A 119 -8.29 -10.53 0.19
C GLN A 119 -8.94 -9.79 1.39
N PRO A 120 -10.17 -10.12 1.81
CA PRO A 120 -10.85 -9.38 2.88
C PRO A 120 -10.08 -9.30 4.20
N TRP A 121 -9.43 -10.38 4.63
CA TRP A 121 -8.66 -10.42 5.87
C TRP A 121 -7.44 -9.48 5.87
N ILE A 122 -6.93 -9.15 4.70
CA ILE A 122 -5.87 -8.17 4.51
C ILE A 122 -6.41 -6.75 4.75
N VAL A 123 -7.59 -6.47 4.20
CA VAL A 123 -8.18 -5.13 4.12
C VAL A 123 -8.81 -4.70 5.44
N ASN A 124 -9.30 -5.65 6.25
CA ASN A 124 -10.05 -5.37 7.48
C ASN A 124 -9.31 -4.49 8.49
N TYR A 125 -7.98 -4.50 8.47
CA TYR A 125 -7.15 -3.73 9.41
C TYR A 125 -6.74 -2.35 8.89
N TRP A 126 -7.20 -1.98 7.69
CA TRP A 126 -6.87 -0.70 7.09
C TRP A 126 -7.79 0.41 7.57
N ASP A 127 -7.16 1.51 7.98
CA ASP A 127 -7.80 2.82 8.04
C ASP A 127 -8.11 3.32 6.63
N MET A 128 -9.40 3.45 6.29
CA MET A 128 -9.87 3.87 4.97
C MET A 128 -9.88 5.40 4.85
N ASN A 129 -8.73 6.01 5.12
CA ASN A 129 -8.56 7.46 5.02
C ASN A 129 -8.51 7.93 3.56
N ALA A 130 -8.55 9.25 3.35
CA ALA A 130 -8.54 9.86 2.02
C ALA A 130 -7.32 9.45 1.17
N THR A 131 -6.16 9.19 1.79
CA THR A 131 -4.95 8.75 1.09
C THR A 131 -5.12 7.33 0.57
N VAL A 132 -5.64 6.42 1.40
CA VAL A 132 -6.01 5.05 0.99
C VAL A 132 -7.03 5.08 -0.14
N GLY A 133 -8.07 5.89 -0.02
CA GLY A 133 -9.07 6.06 -1.09
C GLY A 133 -8.46 6.54 -2.41
N ASN A 134 -7.50 7.47 -2.36
CA ASN A 134 -6.83 7.99 -3.56
C ASN A 134 -5.92 6.93 -4.22
N ILE A 135 -5.30 6.06 -3.43
CA ILE A 135 -4.57 4.89 -3.94
C ILE A 135 -5.55 3.91 -4.57
N LEU A 136 -6.69 3.61 -3.93
CA LEU A 136 -7.74 2.75 -4.50
C LEU A 136 -8.25 3.27 -5.84
N ALA A 137 -8.41 4.59 -5.99
CA ALA A 137 -8.76 5.21 -7.27
C ALA A 137 -7.71 4.95 -8.36
N THR A 138 -6.43 5.06 -7.99
CA THR A 138 -5.30 4.82 -8.90
C THR A 138 -5.25 3.35 -9.33
N VAL A 139 -5.30 2.44 -8.35
CA VAL A 139 -5.25 0.99 -8.56
C VAL A 139 -6.41 0.52 -9.45
N THR A 140 -7.62 1.00 -9.15
CA THR A 140 -8.80 0.71 -9.97
C THR A 140 -8.61 1.21 -11.40
N GLY A 141 -8.11 2.44 -11.59
CA GLY A 141 -7.81 2.98 -12.92
C GLY A 141 -6.82 2.12 -13.70
N GLU A 142 -5.77 1.60 -13.06
CA GLU A 142 -4.80 0.69 -13.68
C GLU A 142 -5.40 -0.65 -14.07
N ILE A 143 -6.25 -1.24 -13.22
CA ILE A 143 -6.96 -2.49 -13.50
C ILE A 143 -7.84 -2.30 -14.75
N LEU A 144 -8.69 -1.27 -14.76
CA LEU A 144 -9.59 -0.99 -15.88
C LEU A 144 -8.84 -0.65 -17.17
N LYS A 145 -7.66 -0.03 -17.07
CA LYS A 145 -6.78 0.24 -18.22
C LYS A 145 -6.20 -1.06 -18.78
N CYS A 146 -5.71 -1.94 -17.92
CA CYS A 146 -5.17 -3.25 -18.30
C CYS A 146 -6.25 -4.13 -18.95
N SER A 147 -7.50 -4.04 -18.51
CA SER A 147 -8.64 -4.80 -19.02
C SER A 147 -9.49 -4.03 -20.04
N ILE A 148 -8.93 -3.06 -20.78
CA ILE A 148 -9.67 -2.15 -21.67
C ILE A 148 -10.56 -2.86 -22.69
N ALA A 149 -10.13 -4.01 -23.20
CA ALA A 149 -10.88 -4.79 -24.18
C ALA A 149 -12.09 -5.54 -23.59
N TYR A 150 -12.32 -5.43 -22.28
CA TYR A 150 -13.37 -6.14 -21.55
C TYR A 150 -14.20 -5.23 -20.61
N SER A 151 -13.60 -4.14 -20.11
CA SER A 151 -14.25 -3.19 -19.20
C SER A 151 -15.25 -2.28 -19.93
N PHE A 152 -16.46 -2.15 -19.39
CA PHE A 152 -17.50 -1.26 -19.91
C PHE A 152 -17.55 0.11 -19.21
N VAL A 153 -16.76 0.33 -18.16
CA VAL A 153 -16.62 1.67 -17.55
C VAL A 153 -15.94 2.60 -18.56
N PRO A 154 -16.49 3.80 -18.84
CA PRO A 154 -15.73 4.82 -19.54
C PRO A 154 -14.47 5.11 -18.72
N GLN A 155 -13.32 4.64 -19.20
CA GLN A 155 -12.02 4.83 -18.55
C GLN A 155 -11.76 6.30 -18.19
N GLN A 156 -12.37 7.21 -18.95
CA GLN A 156 -12.37 8.65 -18.73
C GLN A 156 -12.78 9.07 -17.31
N ILE A 157 -13.59 8.27 -16.60
CA ILE A 157 -14.05 8.59 -15.24
C ILE A 157 -12.92 8.49 -14.21
N LEU A 158 -12.04 7.49 -14.34
CA LEU A 158 -10.92 7.27 -13.42
C LEU A 158 -9.54 7.54 -14.05
N ASN A 159 -9.50 8.05 -15.29
CA ASN A 159 -8.25 8.34 -15.98
C ASN A 159 -7.55 9.55 -15.31
N PRO A 160 -6.38 9.34 -14.66
CA PRO A 160 -5.66 10.41 -13.99
C PRO A 160 -5.12 11.49 -14.95
N PHE A 161 -4.99 11.18 -16.25
CA PHE A 161 -4.50 12.11 -17.27
C PHE A 161 -5.56 13.08 -17.81
N LEU A 162 -6.85 12.72 -17.74
CA LEU A 162 -7.95 13.59 -18.21
C LEU A 162 -8.42 14.58 -17.13
N LYS A 163 -8.15 14.29 -15.84
CA LYS A 163 -8.48 15.18 -14.71
C LYS A 163 -7.35 15.22 -13.66
N PRO A 164 -6.18 15.79 -13.98
CA PRO A 164 -4.99 15.78 -13.12
C PRO A 164 -5.11 16.59 -11.81
N LEU A 165 -6.17 17.38 -11.63
CA LEU A 165 -6.31 18.37 -10.54
C LEU A 165 -7.21 17.94 -9.36
N TRP A 166 -7.74 16.72 -9.35
CA TRP A 166 -8.68 16.31 -8.29
C TRP A 166 -7.91 15.77 -7.08
N LYS A 167 -7.77 16.59 -6.03
CA LYS A 167 -7.12 16.20 -4.77
C LYS A 167 -7.80 15.03 -4.04
N ASP A 168 -9.10 14.81 -4.31
CA ASP A 168 -9.94 13.79 -3.66
C ASP A 168 -10.49 12.75 -4.68
N ARG A 169 -9.60 12.08 -5.43
CA ARG A 169 -9.98 11.06 -6.46
C ARG A 169 -10.85 9.93 -5.88
N TRP A 170 -10.71 9.65 -4.59
CA TRP A 170 -11.53 8.66 -3.90
C TRP A 170 -13.04 8.96 -3.95
N LYS A 171 -13.45 10.23 -4.09
CA LYS A 171 -14.87 10.60 -4.21
C LYS A 171 -15.51 10.02 -5.47
N LEU A 172 -14.76 9.92 -6.57
CA LEU A 172 -15.23 9.28 -7.81
C LEU A 172 -15.40 7.77 -7.62
N VAL A 173 -14.49 7.16 -6.86
CA VAL A 173 -14.61 5.74 -6.52
C VAL A 173 -15.90 5.47 -5.76
N VAL A 174 -16.23 6.31 -4.78
CA VAL A 174 -17.50 6.24 -4.04
C VAL A 174 -18.69 6.48 -4.96
N GLN A 175 -18.64 7.51 -5.80
CA GLN A 175 -19.73 7.87 -6.72
C GLN A 175 -20.06 6.72 -7.69
N TYR A 176 -19.04 6.04 -8.22
CA TYR A 176 -19.19 4.96 -9.21
C TYR A 176 -19.02 3.56 -8.59
N PHE A 177 -19.12 3.45 -7.27
CA PHE A 177 -18.81 2.25 -6.50
C PHE A 177 -19.44 0.97 -7.07
N ALA A 178 -20.75 0.96 -7.30
CA ALA A 178 -21.46 -0.23 -7.79
C ALA A 178 -20.96 -0.68 -9.18
N GLN A 179 -20.70 0.28 -10.07
CA GLN A 179 -20.20 0.00 -11.41
C GLN A 179 -18.77 -0.57 -11.35
N ILE A 180 -17.91 0.00 -10.50
CA ILE A 180 -16.53 -0.46 -10.32
C ILE A 180 -16.49 -1.88 -9.75
N ILE A 181 -17.26 -2.16 -8.70
CA ILE A 181 -17.37 -3.51 -8.12
C ILE A 181 -17.79 -4.53 -9.19
N TRP A 182 -18.79 -4.18 -10.00
CA TRP A 182 -19.30 -5.04 -11.07
C TRP A 182 -18.24 -5.32 -12.14
N GLU A 183 -17.49 -4.30 -12.58
CA GLU A 183 -16.40 -4.50 -13.53
C GLU A 183 -15.26 -5.32 -12.94
N ASN A 184 -14.84 -5.06 -11.69
CA ASN A 184 -13.82 -5.88 -11.02
C ASN A 184 -14.26 -7.33 -10.88
N TYR A 185 -15.54 -7.57 -10.56
CA TYR A 185 -16.11 -8.92 -10.55
C TYR A 185 -15.98 -9.57 -11.93
N LYS A 186 -16.45 -8.91 -13.00
CA LYS A 186 -16.32 -9.41 -14.38
C LYS A 186 -14.88 -9.72 -14.77
N ILE A 187 -13.95 -8.81 -14.48
CA ILE A 187 -12.52 -8.98 -14.73
C ILE A 187 -11.97 -10.18 -13.96
N SER A 188 -12.40 -10.37 -12.71
CA SER A 188 -11.96 -11.50 -11.87
C SER A 188 -12.40 -12.86 -12.40
N GLN A 189 -13.55 -12.93 -13.08
CA GLN A 189 -14.06 -14.16 -13.69
C GLN A 189 -13.37 -14.52 -15.01
N ASN A 190 -12.62 -13.60 -15.61
CA ASN A 190 -11.92 -13.83 -16.87
C ASN A 190 -10.45 -14.17 -16.63
N GLN A 191 -10.05 -15.42 -16.91
CA GLN A 191 -8.68 -15.90 -16.69
C GLN A 191 -7.59 -15.01 -17.31
N ARG A 192 -7.87 -14.39 -18.47
CA ARG A 192 -6.90 -13.53 -19.15
C ARG A 192 -6.71 -12.18 -18.46
N TYR A 193 -7.76 -11.63 -17.85
CA TYR A 193 -7.74 -10.28 -17.26
C TYR A 193 -7.66 -10.29 -15.74
N GLN A 194 -7.86 -11.43 -15.09
CA GLN A 194 -7.64 -11.61 -13.65
C GLN A 194 -6.20 -11.25 -13.25
N SER A 195 -5.22 -11.43 -14.16
CA SER A 195 -3.84 -10.98 -13.94
C SER A 195 -3.72 -9.46 -13.74
N CYS A 196 -4.61 -8.64 -14.32
CA CYS A 196 -4.62 -7.19 -14.10
C CYS A 196 -4.87 -6.87 -12.62
N ILE A 197 -5.80 -7.58 -11.98
CA ILE A 197 -6.08 -7.43 -10.55
C ILE A 197 -4.86 -7.91 -9.73
N TYR A 198 -4.31 -9.08 -10.05
CA TYR A 198 -3.17 -9.63 -9.29
C TYR A 198 -1.92 -8.76 -9.37
N VAL A 199 -1.58 -8.24 -10.55
CA VAL A 199 -0.43 -7.35 -10.74
C VAL A 199 -0.65 -6.03 -9.99
N ALA A 200 -1.83 -5.42 -10.12
CA ALA A 200 -2.14 -4.18 -9.42
C ALA A 200 -2.12 -4.38 -7.89
N ALA A 201 -2.72 -5.46 -7.40
CA ALA A 201 -2.74 -5.80 -5.98
C ALA A 201 -1.31 -5.98 -5.42
N ALA A 202 -0.43 -6.66 -6.16
CA ALA A 202 0.95 -6.84 -5.75
C ALA A 202 1.75 -5.53 -5.76
N ASN A 203 1.62 -4.74 -6.83
CA ASN A 203 2.38 -3.48 -6.99
C ASN A 203 1.98 -2.41 -5.99
N TRP A 204 0.74 -2.42 -5.51
CA TRP A 204 0.21 -1.38 -4.62
C TRP A 204 0.04 -1.80 -3.17
N ARG A 205 0.41 -3.05 -2.81
CA ARG A 205 0.30 -3.57 -1.44
C ARG A 205 1.00 -2.70 -0.40
N SER A 206 2.23 -2.26 -0.67
CA SER A 206 3.00 -1.42 0.25
C SER A 206 2.51 0.01 0.32
N PRO A 207 2.37 0.73 -0.81
CA PRO A 207 1.85 2.10 -0.77
C PRO A 207 0.54 2.24 0.01
N ILE A 208 -0.42 1.33 -0.19
CA ILE A 208 -1.72 1.42 0.48
C ILE A 208 -1.62 1.12 1.98
N GLU A 209 -0.74 0.21 2.41
CA GLU A 209 -0.51 -0.07 3.83
C GLU A 209 0.20 1.08 4.54
N MET A 210 1.17 1.75 3.89
CA MET A 210 1.81 2.95 4.44
C MET A 210 0.80 4.08 4.58
N ALA A 211 -0.01 4.31 3.54
CA ALA A 211 -1.10 5.29 3.57
C ALA A 211 -2.11 4.99 4.68
N SER A 212 -2.45 3.72 4.88
CA SER A 212 -3.36 3.28 5.93
C SER A 212 -2.77 3.48 7.34
N ALA A 213 -1.47 3.24 7.50
CA ALA A 213 -0.74 3.57 8.73
C ALA A 213 -0.53 5.09 8.93
N GLY A 214 -0.88 5.90 7.93
CA GLY A 214 -0.79 7.35 7.98
C GLY A 214 0.64 7.88 7.91
N ILE A 215 1.57 7.09 7.35
CA ILE A 215 2.99 7.44 7.18
C ILE A 215 3.37 7.61 5.73
#